data_AF-A0A812KAD6-F1
#
_entry.id   AF-A0A812KAD6-F1
#
_cell.length_a   1.000
_cell.length_b   1.000
_cell.length_c   1.000
_cell.angle_alpha   90.00
_cell.angle_beta   90.00
_cell.angle_gamma   90.00
#
_symmetry.space_group_name_H-M   'P 1'
#
loop_
_entity.id
_entity.type
_entity.pdbx_description
1 polymer ?
#
loop_
_entity_poly.entity_id
_entity_poly.type
_entity_poly.pdbx_seq_one_letter_code
_entity_poly.pdbx_strand_id
1 'polypeptide(L)'
;DHLMLQLGAKPMRAEVPPLPRSLPPANMSHPNSAVKVMSYNLMGWSSFNANTWKGDNVLGKINAWNPDLLGAQEVEKGGHGYQEVEELVMASTGLNFAGGSLLAITLA
;
A
#
# COMPACT_ATOMS: atom_id res chain seq x y z
N ASP A 1 29.54 -14.75 -43.54
CA ASP A 1 28.09 -14.81 -43.81
C ASP A 1 27.37 -14.22 -42.61
N HIS A 2 27.33 -12.90 -42.44
CA HIS A 2 26.33 -12.00 -43.01
C HIS A 2 24.87 -12.48 -42.81
N LEU A 3 24.12 -11.70 -42.00
CA LEU A 3 22.67 -11.74 -41.79
C LEU A 3 22.21 -12.86 -40.83
N MET A 4 22.20 -12.64 -39.51
CA MET A 4 21.11 -11.95 -38.82
C MET A 4 21.59 -10.98 -37.74
N LEU A 5 21.55 -9.70 -38.09
CA LEU A 5 21.57 -8.56 -37.18
C LEU A 5 20.18 -8.39 -36.54
N GLN A 6 20.15 -7.64 -35.44
CA GLN A 6 18.98 -6.92 -34.86
C GLN A 6 18.08 -7.65 -33.86
N LEU A 7 18.62 -7.95 -32.68
CA LEU A 7 17.97 -7.52 -31.44
C LEU A 7 19.05 -6.96 -30.51
N GLY A 8 19.41 -5.70 -30.76
CA GLY A 8 20.24 -4.95 -29.83
C GLY A 8 19.47 -4.77 -28.53
N ALA A 9 19.78 -5.59 -27.52
CA ALA A 9 19.44 -5.27 -26.15
C ALA A 9 20.22 -4.00 -25.78
N LYS A 10 19.61 -2.84 -25.99
CA LYS A 10 20.05 -1.59 -25.37
C LYS A 10 20.20 -1.89 -23.88
N PRO A 11 21.36 -1.63 -23.24
CA PRO A 11 21.40 -1.67 -21.80
C PRO A 11 20.37 -0.66 -21.32
N MET A 12 19.27 -1.17 -20.77
CA MET A 12 18.28 -0.35 -20.12
C MET A 12 18.96 0.13 -18.84
N ARG A 13 19.71 1.24 -18.97
CA ARG A 13 20.13 2.03 -17.84
C ARG A 13 18.82 2.30 -17.12
N ALA A 14 18.63 1.69 -15.94
CA ALA A 14 17.44 1.95 -15.14
C ALA A 14 17.41 3.48 -14.95
N GLU A 15 16.55 4.16 -15.70
CA GLU A 15 16.27 5.56 -15.45
C GLU A 15 15.64 5.55 -14.07
N VAL A 16 16.38 6.06 -13.09
CA VAL A 16 15.82 6.38 -11.79
C VAL A 16 14.69 7.36 -12.09
N PRO A 17 13.42 6.98 -11.88
CA PRO A 17 12.32 7.90 -12.13
C PRO A 17 12.59 9.16 -11.30
N PRO A 18 12.36 10.35 -11.87
CA PRO A 18 12.55 11.59 -11.13
C PRO A 18 11.76 11.47 -9.82
N LEU A 19 12.40 11.86 -8.72
CA LEU A 19 11.74 11.97 -7.42
C LEU A 19 10.40 12.68 -7.64
N PRO A 20 9.30 12.18 -7.03
CA PRO A 20 8.01 12.84 -7.13
C PRO A 20 8.20 14.33 -6.82
N ARG A 21 7.74 15.20 -7.71
CA ARG A 21 7.76 16.64 -7.42
C ARG A 21 6.98 16.82 -6.13
N SER A 22 7.60 17.49 -5.15
CA SER A 22 6.84 17.98 -4.01
C SER A 22 5.68 18.80 -4.56
N LEU A 23 4.46 18.39 -4.20
CA LEU A 23 3.30 19.23 -4.47
C LEU A 23 3.50 20.57 -3.76
N PRO A 24 2.93 21.67 -4.28
CA PRO A 24 2.95 22.94 -3.57
C PRO A 24 2.38 22.72 -2.16
N PRO A 25 2.96 23.37 -1.13
CA PRO A 25 2.41 23.29 0.21
C PRO A 25 0.94 23.69 0.19
N ALA A 26 0.10 22.94 0.89
CA ALA A 26 -1.28 23.34 1.07
C ALA A 26 -1.32 24.71 1.78
N ASN A 27 -2.22 25.61 1.36
CA ASN A 27 -2.47 26.86 2.06
C ASN A 27 -3.25 26.55 3.35
N MET A 28 -2.54 26.30 4.45
CA MET A 28 -3.16 25.84 5.70
C MET A 28 -3.23 27.00 6.69
N SER A 29 -4.45 27.46 7.03
CA SER A 29 -4.69 28.34 8.17
C SER A 29 -4.37 27.66 9.51
N HIS A 30 -4.36 26.32 9.53
CA HIS A 30 -4.01 25.49 10.66
C HIS A 30 -3.02 24.39 10.22
N PRO A 31 -1.70 24.58 10.41
CA PRO A 31 -0.68 23.63 9.94
C PRO A 31 -0.75 22.24 10.59
N ASN A 32 -1.49 22.09 11.70
CA ASN A 32 -1.70 20.83 12.39
C ASN A 32 -2.95 20.06 11.91
N SER A 33 -3.62 20.51 10.84
CA SER A 33 -4.87 19.91 10.34
C SER A 33 -4.67 19.03 9.09
N ALA A 34 -3.44 18.56 8.85
CA ALA A 34 -3.17 17.66 7.74
C ALA A 34 -3.62 16.22 8.06
N VAL A 35 -4.33 15.57 7.12
CA VAL A 35 -4.76 14.18 7.22
C VAL A 35 -4.01 13.35 6.18
N LYS A 36 -3.40 12.25 6.62
CA LYS A 36 -2.70 11.28 5.78
C LYS A 36 -3.65 10.14 5.39
N VAL A 37 -3.99 10.08 4.11
CA VAL A 37 -4.84 9.03 3.55
C VAL A 37 -4.01 8.05 2.73
N MET A 38 -4.07 6.77 3.06
CA MET A 38 -3.46 5.69 2.27
C MET A 38 -4.57 4.86 1.63
N SER A 39 -4.45 4.56 0.33
CA SER A 39 -5.18 3.46 -0.28
C SER A 39 -4.20 2.39 -0.72
N TYR A 40 -4.45 1.14 -0.31
CA TYR A 40 -3.47 0.07 -0.45
C TYR A 40 -4.11 -1.29 -0.64
N ASN A 41 -3.68 -2.00 -1.67
CA ASN A 41 -4.06 -3.39 -1.90
C ASN A 41 -3.19 -4.29 -1.00
N LEU A 42 -3.84 -5.09 -0.14
CA LEU A 42 -3.17 -5.97 0.82
C LEU A 42 -2.68 -7.26 0.18
N MET A 43 -3.19 -7.60 -1.00
CA MET A 43 -2.93 -8.85 -1.71
C MET A 43 -3.23 -10.04 -0.79
N GLY A 44 -4.42 -10.06 -0.18
CA GLY A 44 -4.79 -10.93 0.94
C GLY A 44 -4.41 -12.39 0.77
N TRP A 45 -4.69 -12.97 -0.41
CA TRP A 45 -4.27 -14.33 -0.75
C TRP A 45 -2.74 -14.50 -0.75
N SER A 46 -1.98 -13.60 -1.36
CA SER A 46 -0.52 -13.75 -1.42
C SER A 46 0.15 -13.43 -0.08
N SER A 47 -0.31 -12.40 0.63
CA SER A 47 0.40 -11.80 1.76
C SER A 47 -0.01 -12.39 3.11
N PHE A 48 -1.29 -12.75 3.25
CA PHE A 48 -1.86 -13.20 4.53
C PHE A 48 -2.31 -14.66 4.52
N ASN A 49 -2.16 -15.35 3.38
CA ASN A 49 -2.37 -16.79 3.25
C ASN A 49 -1.11 -17.51 2.74
N ALA A 50 -0.72 -17.28 1.49
CA ALA A 50 0.34 -18.08 0.86
C ALA A 50 1.77 -17.74 1.36
N ASN A 51 2.06 -16.50 1.72
CA ASN A 51 3.40 -16.05 2.09
C ASN A 51 3.35 -15.04 3.24
N THR A 52 3.34 -15.52 4.48
CA THR A 52 3.19 -14.66 5.68
C THR A 52 4.25 -13.56 5.78
N TRP A 53 5.49 -13.80 5.33
CA TRP A 53 6.55 -12.78 5.30
C TRP A 53 6.21 -11.55 4.43
N LYS A 54 5.34 -11.70 3.42
CA LYS A 54 4.84 -10.57 2.63
C LYS A 54 3.82 -9.77 3.43
N GLY A 55 3.01 -10.43 4.24
CA GLY A 55 2.10 -9.80 5.20
C GLY A 55 2.86 -8.89 6.17
N ASP A 56 3.94 -9.38 6.77
CA ASP A 56 4.80 -8.58 7.67
C ASP A 56 5.33 -7.32 6.97
N ASN A 57 5.76 -7.45 5.71
CA ASN A 57 6.23 -6.32 4.91
C ASN A 57 5.11 -5.33 4.56
N VAL A 58 3.89 -5.82 4.26
CA VAL A 58 2.73 -4.96 4.02
C VAL A 58 2.40 -4.15 5.27
N LEU A 59 2.29 -4.82 6.42
CA LEU A 59 2.03 -4.17 7.70
C LEU A 59 3.13 -3.18 8.07
N GLY A 60 4.40 -3.55 7.85
CA GLY A 60 5.54 -2.67 8.05
C GLY A 60 5.49 -1.39 7.21
N LYS A 61 5.03 -1.48 5.95
CA LYS A 61 4.85 -0.30 5.08
C LYS A 61 3.73 0.61 5.55
N ILE A 62 2.59 0.04 5.95
CA ILE A 62 1.46 0.80 6.46
C ILE A 62 1.89 1.56 7.72
N ASN A 63 2.52 0.87 8.68
CA ASN A 63 3.01 1.47 9.92
C ASN A 63 4.09 2.53 9.68
N ALA A 64 5.03 2.29 8.77
CA ALA A 64 6.08 3.25 8.45
C ALA A 64 5.52 4.55 7.83
N TRP A 65 4.43 4.46 7.06
CA TRP A 65 3.76 5.64 6.51
C TRP A 65 2.82 6.31 7.51
N ASN A 66 2.29 5.53 8.46
CA ASN A 66 1.42 5.96 9.56
C ASN A 66 0.19 6.73 9.05
N PRO A 67 -0.73 6.11 8.28
CA PRO A 67 -1.93 6.78 7.80
C PRO A 67 -2.88 7.14 8.94
N ASP A 68 -3.58 8.25 8.82
CA ASP A 68 -4.73 8.60 9.67
C ASP A 68 -6.02 7.91 9.18
N LEU A 69 -6.06 7.59 7.87
CA LEU A 69 -7.12 6.85 7.21
C LEU A 69 -6.51 5.85 6.22
N LEU A 70 -6.84 4.57 6.38
CA LEU A 70 -6.49 3.50 5.45
C LEU A 70 -7.72 3.03 4.69
N GLY A 71 -7.63 2.98 3.36
CA GLY A 71 -8.55 2.34 2.44
C GLY A 71 -7.95 1.07 1.86
N ALA A 72 -8.37 -0.12 2.31
CA ALA A 72 -7.74 -1.38 1.91
C ALA A 72 -8.56 -2.19 0.87
N GLN A 73 -7.86 -2.79 -0.11
CA GLN A 73 -8.41 -3.76 -1.07
C GLN A 73 -7.79 -5.15 -0.89
N GLU A 74 -8.47 -6.19 -1.41
CA GLU A 74 -8.08 -7.61 -1.31
C GLU A 74 -7.76 -8.00 0.14
N VAL A 75 -8.72 -7.73 1.02
CA VAL A 75 -8.65 -7.94 2.46
C VAL A 75 -8.98 -9.39 2.85
N GLU A 76 -9.02 -10.31 1.88
CA GLU A 76 -9.36 -11.71 2.07
C GLU A 76 -8.26 -12.67 1.60
N LYS A 77 -8.18 -13.83 2.24
CA LYS A 77 -7.19 -14.90 2.02
C LYS A 77 -7.48 -15.76 0.78
N GLY A 78 -8.07 -15.17 -0.26
CA GLY A 78 -8.58 -15.87 -1.44
C GLY A 78 -10.01 -16.36 -1.23
N GLY A 79 -10.93 -15.43 -1.06
CA GLY A 79 -12.37 -15.69 -0.91
C GLY A 79 -12.86 -16.01 0.50
N HIS A 80 -11.98 -16.00 1.51
CA HIS A 80 -12.31 -16.24 2.93
C HIS A 80 -11.39 -15.44 3.87
N GLY A 81 -11.61 -15.48 5.18
CA GLY A 81 -10.68 -14.92 6.16
C GLY A 81 -10.62 -13.39 6.21
N TYR A 82 -11.66 -12.70 5.73
CA TYR A 82 -11.76 -11.24 5.76
C TYR A 82 -11.55 -10.67 7.18
N GLN A 83 -12.30 -11.20 8.16
CA GLN A 83 -12.23 -10.75 9.56
C GLN A 83 -10.83 -10.96 10.14
N GLU A 84 -10.16 -12.07 9.82
CA GLU A 84 -8.80 -12.33 10.31
C GLU A 84 -7.78 -11.32 9.79
N VAL A 85 -7.88 -10.92 8.51
CA VAL A 85 -6.98 -9.92 7.92
C VAL A 85 -7.32 -8.52 8.45
N GLU A 86 -8.61 -8.19 8.57
CA GLU A 86 -9.08 -6.95 9.18
C GLU A 86 -8.54 -6.79 10.61
N GLU A 87 -8.78 -7.77 11.48
CA GLU A 87 -8.34 -7.76 12.88
C GLU A 87 -6.82 -7.62 12.98
N LEU A 88 -6.08 -8.31 12.12
CA LEU A 88 -4.62 -8.21 12.09
C LEU A 88 -4.14 -6.81 11.67
N VAL A 89 -4.77 -6.21 10.67
CA VAL A 89 -4.45 -4.84 10.23
C VAL A 89 -4.77 -3.83 11.34
N MET A 90 -5.93 -3.94 11.97
CA MET A 90 -6.30 -3.09 13.10
C MET A 90 -5.33 -3.24 14.28
N ALA A 91 -5.03 -4.48 14.69
CA ALA A 91 -4.11 -4.76 15.77
C ALA A 91 -2.69 -4.25 15.47
N SER A 92 -2.25 -4.32 14.21
CA SER A 92 -0.91 -3.88 13.81
C SER A 92 -0.78 -2.36 13.68
N THR A 93 -1.85 -1.66 13.32
CA THR A 93 -1.82 -0.23 12.99
C THR A 93 -2.44 0.68 14.06
N GLY A 94 -3.26 0.12 14.96
CA GLY A 94 -4.02 0.87 15.96
C GLY A 94 -5.21 1.64 15.38
N LEU A 95 -5.54 1.45 14.11
CA LEU A 95 -6.67 2.08 13.45
C LEU A 95 -7.99 1.31 13.74
N ASN A 96 -9.12 2.01 13.86
CA ASN A 96 -10.44 1.41 14.15
C ASN A 96 -11.34 1.25 12.91
N PHE A 97 -11.90 0.06 12.69
CA PHE A 97 -12.78 -0.19 11.54
C PHE A 97 -13.99 0.75 11.55
N ALA A 98 -14.24 1.41 10.42
CA ALA A 98 -15.34 2.37 10.26
C ALA A 98 -16.34 1.99 9.15
N GLY A 99 -16.31 0.75 8.65
CA GLY A 99 -17.28 0.23 7.68
C GLY A 99 -16.87 0.36 6.20
N GLY A 100 -17.58 -0.36 5.33
CA GLY A 100 -17.46 -0.31 3.86
C GLY A 100 -16.87 -1.58 3.22
N SER A 101 -17.31 -1.90 1.99
CA SER A 101 -16.72 -2.94 1.10
C SER A 101 -15.32 -2.60 0.59
N LEU A 102 -14.84 -1.42 0.95
CA LEU A 102 -13.45 -0.98 1.01
C LEU A 102 -13.24 -0.61 2.47
N LEU A 103 -12.29 -1.26 3.14
CA LEU A 103 -12.01 -1.06 4.56
C LEU A 103 -11.65 0.42 4.78
N ALA A 104 -12.59 1.25 5.27
CA ALA A 104 -12.31 2.61 5.74
C ALA A 104 -12.04 2.49 7.24
N ILE A 105 -10.80 2.78 7.66
CA ILE A 105 -10.42 2.74 9.06
C ILE A 105 -10.21 4.19 9.54
N THR A 106 -11.06 4.74 10.42
CA THR A 106 -10.89 6.11 10.95
C THR A 106 -10.37 6.08 12.39
N LEU A 107 -9.56 7.08 12.76
CA LEU A 107 -9.19 7.35 14.14
C LEU A 107 -10.43 7.78 14.96
N ALA A 108 -10.44 7.41 16.25
CA ALA A 108 -11.38 7.88 17.26
C ALA A 108 -10.87 9.16 17.93
#